data_AF-A0A659UMJ0-F1
#
_entry.id   AF-A0A659UMJ0-F1
#
_cell.length_a   1.000
_cell.length_b   1.000
_cell.length_c   1.000
_cell.angle_alpha   90.00
_cell.angle_beta   90.00
_cell.angle_gamma   90.00
#
_symmetry.space_group_name_H-M   'P 1'
#
loop_
_entity.id
_entity.type
_entity.pdbx_description
1 polymer ?
#
loop_
_entity_poly.entity_id
_entity_poly.type
_entity_poly.pdbx_seq_one_letter_code
_entity_poly.pdbx_strand_id
1 'polypeptide(L)' 'MPSPTPHEALIYLMVITSASDRDMTDVELARIGEVVRSWPVFEDFK' A
#
# COMPACT_ATOMS: atom_id res chain seq x y z
N MET A 1 9.12 -5.72 17.52
CA MET A 1 8.41 -6.10 16.28
C MET A 1 9.48 -6.39 15.23
N PRO A 2 9.33 -7.41 14.38
CA PRO A 2 10.23 -7.59 13.24
C PRO A 2 10.17 -6.37 12.32
N SER A 3 11.28 -6.06 11.65
CA SER A 3 11.29 -5.02 10.62
C SER A 3 10.38 -5.43 9.47
N PRO A 4 9.58 -4.50 8.91
CA PRO A 4 8.75 -4.81 7.75
C PRO A 4 9.64 -5.17 6.56
N THR A 5 9.15 -6.08 5.73
CA THR A 5 9.67 -6.31 4.39
C THR A 5 9.55 -5.02 3.55
N PRO A 6 10.34 -4.87 2.47
CA PRO A 6 10.20 -3.73 1.57
C PRO A 6 8.77 -3.55 1.03
N HIS A 7 8.06 -4.63 0.70
CA HIS A 7 6.66 -4.57 0.23
C HIS A 7 5.72 -4.05 1.31
N GLU A 8 5.82 -4.59 2.53
CA GLU A 8 5.02 -4.12 3.66
C GLU A 8 5.29 -2.65 3.97
N ALA A 9 6.55 -2.21 3.88
CA ALA A 9 6.92 -0.81 4.08
C ALA A 9 6.31 0.10 3.00
N LEU A 10 6.30 -0.32 1.74
CA LEU A 10 5.65 0.42 0.64
C LEU A 10 4.14 0.50 0.84
N ILE A 11 3.48 -0.60 1.19
CA ILE A 11 2.04 -0.63 1.45
C ILE A 11 1.70 0.27 2.63
N TYR A 12 2.48 0.19 3.70
CA TYR A 12 2.32 1.06 4.86
C TYR A 12 2.44 2.54 4.49
N LEU A 13 3.44 2.91 3.67
CA LEU A 13 3.59 4.28 3.18
C LEU A 13 2.38 4.73 2.35
N MET A 14 1.86 3.88 1.46
CA MET A 14 0.67 4.17 0.67
C MET A 14 -0.55 4.45 1.55
N VAL A 15 -0.77 3.61 2.57
CA VAL A 15 -1.90 3.75 3.50
C VAL A 15 -1.77 5.00 4.36
N ILE A 16 -0.61 5.24 4.98
CA ILE A 16 -0.40 6.40 5.87
C ILE A 16 -0.47 7.71 5.09
N THR A 17 0.03 7.74 3.86
CA THR A 17 -0.06 8.93 3.01
C THR A 17 -1.51 9.21 2.61
N SER A 18 -2.25 8.18 2.21
CA SER A 18 -3.67 8.33 1.81
C SER A 18 -4.56 8.70 3.00
N ALA A 19 -4.29 8.20 4.21
CA ALA A 19 -5.05 8.52 5.41
C ALA A 19 -4.61 9.85 6.10
N SER A 20 -3.69 10.60 5.51
CA SER A 20 -3.10 11.79 6.15
C SER A 20 -4.09 12.95 6.32
N ASP A 21 -5.12 13.01 5.49
CA ASP A 21 -6.22 13.98 5.56
C ASP A 21 -7.38 13.54 6.49
N ARG A 22 -7.25 12.37 7.11
CA ARG A 22 -8.27 11.69 7.95
C ARG A 22 -9.49 11.19 7.19
N ASP A 23 -9.45 11.13 5.87
CA ASP A 23 -10.56 10.64 5.05
C ASP A 23 -10.05 9.70 3.95
N MET A 24 -9.78 8.44 4.31
CA MET A 24 -9.42 7.43 3.33
C MET A 24 -10.67 6.87 2.67
N THR A 25 -10.89 7.23 1.41
CA THR A 25 -12.04 6.80 0.63
C THR A 25 -11.87 5.38 0.06
N ASP A 26 -12.98 4.72 -0.26
CA ASP A 26 -12.97 3.41 -0.95
C ASP A 26 -12.20 3.46 -2.28
N VAL A 27 -12.20 4.63 -2.95
CA VAL A 27 -11.49 4.84 -4.22
C VAL A 27 -9.97 4.80 -4.01
N GLU A 28 -9.47 5.41 -2.95
CA GLU A 28 -8.04 5.40 -2.63
C GLU A 28 -7.59 4.01 -2.20
N LEU A 29 -8.40 3.33 -1.39
CA LEU A 29 -8.14 1.94 -1.02
C LEU A 29 -8.11 1.03 -2.26
N ALA A 30 -9.03 1.23 -3.21
CA ALA A 30 -9.06 0.50 -4.46
C ALA A 30 -7.82 0.75 -5.32
N ARG A 31 -7.32 2.00 -5.37
CA ARG A 31 -6.07 2.37 -6.05
C ARG A 31 -4.85 1.70 -5.43
N ILE A 32 -4.74 1.65 -4.09
CA ILE A 32 -3.66 0.92 -3.42
C ILE A 32 -3.69 -0.55 -3.83
N GLY A 33 -4.87 -1.17 -3.86
CA GLY A 33 -5.04 -2.54 -4.33
C GLY A 33 -4.64 -2.72 -5.80
N GLU A 34 -4.94 -1.76 -6.68
CA GLU A 34 -4.51 -1.79 -8.08
C GLU A 34 -2.98 -1.75 -8.20
N VAL A 35 -2.33 -0.85 -7.46
CA VAL A 35 -0.86 -0.73 -7.44
C VAL A 35 -0.21 -2.04 -7.02
N VAL A 36 -0.65 -2.65 -5.90
CA VAL A 36 -0.13 -3.93 -5.42
C VAL A 36 -0.33 -5.05 -6.44
N ARG A 37 -1.39 -5.01 -7.25
CA ARG A 37 -1.68 -6.02 -8.28
C ARG A 37 -0.97 -5.79 -9.62
N SER A 38 -0.52 -4.57 -9.90
CA SER A 38 -0.08 -4.18 -11.26
C SER A 38 1.39 -3.81 -11.34
N TRP A 39 2.02 -3.38 -10.24
CA TRP A 39 3.40 -2.91 -10.29
C TRP A 39 4.38 -4.09 -10.21
N PRO A 40 5.43 -4.12 -11.06
CA PRO A 40 6.41 -5.22 -11.09
C PRO A 40 7.10 -5.49 -9.75
N VAL A 41 7.23 -4.45 -8.91
CA VAL A 41 7.85 -4.59 -7.58
C VAL A 41 7.08 -5.56 -6.68
N PHE A 42 5.80 -5.83 -6.92
CA PHE A 42 4.96 -6.74 -6.12
C PHE A 42 4.73 -8.12 -6.76
N GLU A 43 5.43 -8.48 -7.85
CA GLU A 43 5.22 -9.78 -8.53
C GLU A 43 5.43 -11.01 -7.62
N ASP A 44 6.29 -10.88 -6.61
CA ASP A 44 6.61 -11.92 -5.62
C ASP A 44 5.92 -11.72 -4.26
N PHE A 45 5.07 -10.69 -4.15
CA PHE A 45 4.31 -10.39 -2.93
C PHE A 45 3.20 -11.43 -2.73
N LYS A 46 3.13 -12.05 -1.53
CA LYS A 46 2.22 -13.14 -1.19
C LYS A 46 1.18 -12.74 -0.15
#